data_AF-A0A9Q6IIX4-F1
#
_entry.id   AF-A0A9Q6IIX4-F1
#
_cell.length_a   1.000
_cell.length_b   1.000
_cell.length_c   1.000
_cell.angle_alpha   90.00
_cell.angle_beta   90.00
_cell.angle_gamma   90.00
#
_symmetry.space_group_name_H-M   'P 1'
#
loop_
_entity.id
_entity.type
_entity.pdbx_description
1 polymer ?
#
loop_
_entity_poly.entity_id
_entity_poly.type
_entity_poly.pdbx_seq_one_letter_code
_entity_poly.pdbx_strand_id
1 'polypeptide(L)'
;MTRVLYWNIESFGYNKIRPLSTKRDRNGALIPDLDAADRLALILAHITAFNPDIFVVVETASGPSHGPGSLISPTGGWQGCAELLLRIRNQTGVPWNLVPPLVVGQAGRAEGVAVFYKPVIPAGGGVAAGKRLFTGPNAWSPAGNGISFNPQVLAPPAAGNYPALQTQTCFSVPNRAIPPTALNPGNLNESRCAARVAFVDNFGAAINYGGLREPYMVTFCETVDGPPEVVQRNLTLFAIHSPPQYVAANAYLNALANVRDISAALGALETRIITGDFNVNLLSQNGNDPGRYGALTALGYGLQLQPPALAPPPALEAYTGYFATHLRSRSASIFWSTNAGAVPYPGYRYIGSSNSSSLYSIDNILVRGGAAGNFTIANTVVGVPLNVVNPAPGGAPMGLVAMASDFQAPPLAWIPAPPAPAPAFAVGDRQRYRGWRNLGHIRSTSDHLALFVTV
;
A
#
# COMPACT_ATOMS: atom_id res chain seq x y z
N MET A 1 14.51 -3.81 -11.95
CA MET A 1 13.59 -4.18 -10.85
C MET A 1 12.57 -3.08 -10.67
N THR A 2 11.35 -3.44 -10.32
CA THR A 2 10.21 -2.53 -10.13
C THR A 2 9.99 -2.34 -8.64
N ARG A 3 9.87 -1.08 -8.21
CA ARG A 3 9.67 -0.71 -6.81
C ARG A 3 8.19 -0.56 -6.53
N VAL A 4 7.67 -1.31 -5.57
CA VAL A 4 6.27 -1.26 -5.16
C VAL A 4 6.20 -0.71 -3.74
N LEU A 5 5.45 0.37 -3.56
CA LEU A 5 5.07 0.91 -2.26
C LEU A 5 3.59 0.62 -2.01
N TYR A 6 3.26 0.03 -0.88
CA TYR A 6 1.90 -0.23 -0.43
C TYR A 6 1.63 0.56 0.85
N TRP A 7 0.43 1.14 0.97
CA TRP A 7 0.01 1.78 2.21
C TRP A 7 -1.51 1.73 2.39
N ASN A 8 -1.96 1.17 3.51
CA ASN A 8 -3.31 1.44 4.00
C ASN A 8 -3.33 2.88 4.56
N ILE A 9 -4.03 3.80 3.90
CA ILE A 9 -4.18 5.19 4.38
C ILE A 9 -5.60 5.34 4.92
N GLU A 10 -5.71 5.41 6.24
CA GLU A 10 -6.98 5.44 6.97
C GLU A 10 -7.97 6.44 6.36
N SER A 11 -9.09 5.94 5.82
CA SER A 11 -10.14 6.74 5.19
C SER A 11 -9.61 7.76 4.15
N PHE A 12 -8.84 7.28 3.18
CA PHE A 12 -8.27 8.13 2.13
C PHE A 12 -9.34 8.80 1.25
N GLY A 13 -9.15 10.08 0.96
CA GLY A 13 -10.00 10.86 0.07
C GLY A 13 -9.60 12.32 0.09
N TYR A 14 -10.28 13.16 -0.68
CA TYR A 14 -9.93 14.57 -0.87
C TYR A 14 -9.82 15.32 0.46
N ASN A 15 -10.75 15.11 1.40
CA ASN A 15 -10.69 15.75 2.71
C ASN A 15 -9.42 15.42 3.52
N LYS A 16 -8.78 14.27 3.26
CA LYS A 16 -7.53 13.89 3.93
C LYS A 16 -6.36 14.77 3.51
N ILE A 17 -6.35 15.23 2.26
CA ILE A 17 -5.21 15.90 1.60
C ILE A 17 -5.56 17.25 0.95
N ARG A 18 -6.76 17.76 1.16
CA ARG A 18 -7.26 18.98 0.51
C ARG A 18 -6.36 20.19 0.82
N PRO A 19 -6.11 21.08 -0.15
CA PRO A 19 -5.30 22.27 0.08
C PRO A 19 -6.04 23.36 0.90
N LEU A 20 -7.38 23.39 0.82
CA LEU A 20 -8.22 24.44 1.40
C LEU A 20 -9.30 23.82 2.28
N SER A 21 -9.59 24.48 3.40
CA SER A 21 -10.68 24.12 4.31
C SER A 21 -12.03 24.57 3.73
N THR A 22 -13.12 24.12 4.35
CA THR A 22 -14.48 24.60 4.02
C THR A 22 -14.81 25.96 4.65
N LYS A 23 -13.92 26.52 5.48
CA LYS A 23 -14.11 27.80 6.15
C LYS A 23 -13.51 28.94 5.34
N ARG A 24 -14.11 30.12 5.46
CA ARG A 24 -13.64 31.36 4.83
C ARG A 24 -13.05 32.31 5.86
N ASP A 25 -12.05 33.09 5.46
CA ASP A 25 -11.51 34.20 6.23
C ASP A 25 -12.45 35.41 6.20
N ARG A 26 -12.06 36.50 6.88
CA ARG A 26 -12.85 37.74 6.93
C ARG A 26 -12.99 38.45 5.57
N ASN A 27 -12.11 38.12 4.61
CA ASN A 27 -12.14 38.64 3.24
C ASN A 27 -12.92 37.72 2.30
N GLY A 28 -13.51 36.63 2.81
CA GLY A 28 -14.28 35.66 2.03
C GLY A 28 -13.42 34.63 1.30
N ALA A 29 -12.09 34.61 1.45
CA ALA A 29 -11.21 33.61 0.84
C ALA A 29 -11.24 32.31 1.64
N LEU A 30 -11.11 31.15 0.98
CA LEU A 30 -11.02 29.86 1.70
C LEU A 30 -9.71 29.79 2.49
N ILE A 31 -9.80 29.35 3.74
CA ILE A 31 -8.64 29.24 4.64
C ILE A 31 -7.85 27.97 4.28
N PRO A 32 -6.51 28.02 4.19
CA PRO A 32 -5.67 26.82 4.02
C PRO A 32 -5.94 25.75 5.07
N ASP A 33 -6.03 24.49 4.65
CA ASP A 33 -6.14 23.35 5.56
C ASP A 33 -4.74 22.80 5.87
N LEU A 34 -4.10 23.38 6.90
CA LEU A 34 -2.72 23.03 7.27
C LEU A 34 -2.59 21.56 7.69
N ASP A 35 -3.62 21.00 8.32
CA ASP A 35 -3.62 19.60 8.74
C ASP A 35 -3.61 18.67 7.52
N ALA A 36 -4.46 18.93 6.53
CA ALA A 36 -4.47 18.18 5.29
C ALA A 36 -3.17 18.38 4.47
N ALA A 37 -2.58 19.58 4.50
CA ALA A 37 -1.28 19.86 3.90
C ALA A 37 -0.14 19.04 4.55
N ASP A 38 -0.10 18.94 5.88
CA ASP A 38 0.90 18.14 6.61
C ASP A 38 0.78 16.65 6.25
N ARG A 39 -0.45 16.11 6.15
CA ARG A 39 -0.68 14.71 5.71
C ARG A 39 -0.24 14.47 4.27
N LEU A 40 -0.57 15.40 3.36
CA LEU A 40 -0.13 15.33 1.97
C LEU A 40 1.40 15.38 1.85
N ALA A 41 2.05 16.27 2.60
CA ALA A 41 3.51 16.38 2.63
C ALA A 41 4.16 15.08 3.11
N LEU A 42 3.59 14.42 4.12
CA LEU A 42 4.04 13.11 4.58
C LEU A 42 3.93 12.05 3.48
N ILE A 43 2.81 11.99 2.76
CA ILE A 43 2.63 11.06 1.64
C ILE A 43 3.67 11.31 0.54
N LEU A 44 3.85 12.57 0.13
CA LEU A 44 4.83 12.95 -0.90
C LEU A 44 6.28 12.70 -0.48
N ALA A 45 6.59 12.80 0.82
CA ALA A 45 7.91 12.46 1.36
C ALA A 45 8.24 10.98 1.15
N HIS A 46 7.26 10.07 1.30
CA HIS A 46 7.45 8.64 0.99
C HIS A 46 7.70 8.41 -0.49
N ILE A 47 6.91 9.07 -1.35
CA ILE A 47 7.08 8.97 -2.79
C ILE A 47 8.48 9.45 -3.20
N THR A 48 8.97 10.53 -2.59
CA THR A 48 10.32 11.05 -2.89
C THR A 48 11.41 10.11 -2.37
N ALA A 49 11.29 9.65 -1.13
CA ALA A 49 12.33 8.86 -0.47
C ALA A 49 12.46 7.43 -1.00
N PHE A 50 11.33 6.73 -1.19
CA PHE A 50 11.33 5.37 -1.75
C PHE A 50 11.37 5.37 -3.28
N ASN A 51 11.00 6.49 -3.91
CA ASN A 51 10.93 6.65 -5.36
C ASN A 51 10.19 5.47 -6.04
N PRO A 52 8.99 5.06 -5.59
CA PRO A 52 8.35 3.86 -6.10
C PRO A 52 8.01 3.96 -7.59
N ASP A 53 7.90 2.83 -8.26
CA ASP A 53 7.41 2.71 -9.63
C ASP A 53 5.91 2.40 -9.66
N ILE A 54 5.41 1.75 -8.61
CA ILE A 54 3.99 1.49 -8.34
C ILE A 54 3.71 1.89 -6.88
N PHE A 55 2.64 2.66 -6.66
CA PHE A 55 2.16 3.03 -5.33
C PHE A 55 0.70 2.60 -5.17
N VAL A 56 0.43 1.76 -4.18
CA VAL A 56 -0.90 1.19 -3.88
C VAL A 56 -1.45 1.83 -2.62
N VAL A 57 -2.66 2.36 -2.70
CA VAL A 57 -3.42 2.92 -1.58
C VAL A 57 -4.74 2.17 -1.43
N VAL A 58 -4.97 1.58 -0.27
CA VAL A 58 -6.28 1.01 0.12
C VAL A 58 -7.01 1.96 1.07
N GLU A 59 -8.26 1.63 1.42
CA GLU A 59 -9.17 2.53 2.16
C GLU A 59 -9.50 3.85 1.43
N THR A 60 -9.47 3.86 0.09
CA THR A 60 -10.00 5.01 -0.66
C THR A 60 -11.51 5.08 -0.48
N ALA A 61 -12.08 6.25 -0.18
CA ALA A 61 -13.53 6.40 -0.06
C ALA A 61 -14.23 6.07 -1.39
N SER A 62 -15.13 5.09 -1.42
CA SER A 62 -15.85 4.72 -2.66
C SER A 62 -16.96 5.73 -3.01
N GLY A 63 -17.59 6.32 -2.00
CA GLY A 63 -18.87 7.02 -2.11
C GLY A 63 -20.01 6.11 -2.63
N PRO A 64 -21.16 6.69 -3.04
CA PRO A 64 -22.29 5.93 -3.58
C PRO A 64 -21.93 5.22 -4.88
N SER A 65 -22.02 3.90 -4.93
CA SER A 65 -21.55 3.10 -6.08
C SER A 65 -22.53 2.00 -6.46
N HIS A 66 -22.28 1.35 -7.60
CA HIS A 66 -23.05 0.20 -8.07
C HIS A 66 -22.56 -1.13 -7.47
N GLY A 67 -21.79 -1.07 -6.37
CA GLY A 67 -21.17 -2.24 -5.74
C GLY A 67 -19.81 -2.62 -6.32
N PRO A 68 -19.23 -3.75 -5.89
CA PRO A 68 -17.91 -4.22 -6.28
C PRO A 68 -17.73 -4.31 -7.78
N GLY A 69 -16.57 -3.88 -8.26
CA GLY A 69 -16.20 -3.94 -9.67
C GLY A 69 -16.75 -2.78 -10.50
N SER A 70 -17.54 -1.90 -9.87
CA SER A 70 -17.84 -0.57 -10.39
C SER A 70 -16.75 0.43 -10.03
N LEU A 71 -16.56 1.46 -10.85
CA LEU A 71 -15.72 2.61 -10.52
C LEU A 71 -16.20 3.25 -9.21
N ILE A 72 -15.24 3.73 -8.42
CA ILE A 72 -15.59 4.63 -7.32
C ILE A 72 -16.33 5.85 -7.87
N SER A 73 -17.27 6.35 -7.07
CA SER A 73 -18.04 7.53 -7.43
C SER A 73 -17.12 8.75 -7.64
N PRO A 74 -17.50 9.72 -8.49
CA PRO A 74 -16.76 10.96 -8.69
C PRO A 74 -16.91 11.93 -7.50
N THR A 75 -16.75 11.43 -6.28
CA THR A 75 -16.84 12.17 -5.01
C THR A 75 -15.47 12.26 -4.33
N GLY A 76 -15.42 12.37 -3.00
CA GLY A 76 -14.21 12.64 -2.25
C GLY A 76 -13.07 11.66 -2.50
N GLY A 77 -13.32 10.35 -2.64
CA GLY A 77 -12.25 9.39 -2.94
C GLY A 77 -11.62 9.62 -4.30
N TRP A 78 -12.44 9.73 -5.36
CA TRP A 78 -11.98 10.01 -6.71
C TRP A 78 -11.20 11.34 -6.78
N GLN A 79 -11.76 12.40 -6.19
CA GLN A 79 -11.10 13.71 -6.11
C GLN A 79 -9.76 13.62 -5.36
N GLY A 80 -9.69 12.82 -4.30
CA GLY A 80 -8.45 12.55 -3.57
C GLY A 80 -7.41 11.84 -4.43
N CYS A 81 -7.80 10.82 -5.19
CA CYS A 81 -6.90 10.14 -6.13
C CYS A 81 -6.39 11.09 -7.23
N ALA A 82 -7.28 11.88 -7.82
CA ALA A 82 -6.94 12.84 -8.87
C ALA A 82 -5.96 13.92 -8.36
N GLU A 83 -6.26 14.50 -7.19
CA GLU A 83 -5.40 15.50 -6.54
C GLU A 83 -4.03 14.90 -6.19
N LEU A 84 -4.00 13.71 -5.57
CA LEU A 84 -2.74 13.04 -5.23
C LEU A 84 -1.90 12.74 -6.48
N LEU A 85 -2.52 12.26 -7.56
CA LEU A 85 -1.84 12.02 -8.83
C LEU A 85 -1.20 13.31 -9.38
N LEU A 86 -1.93 14.42 -9.37
CA LEU A 86 -1.41 15.73 -9.77
C LEU A 86 -0.23 16.16 -8.90
N ARG A 87 -0.34 15.99 -7.58
CA ARG A 87 0.71 16.35 -6.61
C ARG A 87 1.96 15.49 -6.79
N ILE A 88 1.81 14.19 -7.04
CA ILE A 88 2.93 13.29 -7.34
C ILE A 88 3.63 13.71 -8.65
N ARG A 89 2.88 13.98 -9.72
CA ARG A 89 3.45 14.46 -11.00
C ARG A 89 4.24 15.76 -10.80
N ASN A 90 3.67 16.73 -10.08
CA ASN A 90 4.32 18.01 -9.81
C ASN A 90 5.56 17.86 -8.93
N GLN A 91 5.51 17.01 -7.88
CA GLN A 91 6.62 16.81 -6.95
C GLN A 91 7.79 16.08 -7.60
N THR A 92 7.51 15.08 -8.45
CA THR A 92 8.53 14.21 -9.04
C THR A 92 9.02 14.67 -10.41
N GLY A 93 8.27 15.54 -11.09
CA GLY A 93 8.58 15.99 -12.45
C GLY A 93 8.48 14.90 -13.52
N VAL A 94 7.96 13.71 -13.18
CA VAL A 94 7.83 12.58 -14.11
C VAL A 94 6.37 12.23 -14.36
N PRO A 95 6.05 11.61 -15.52
CA PRO A 95 4.72 11.09 -15.76
C PRO A 95 4.34 10.01 -14.74
N TRP A 96 3.11 10.10 -14.23
CA TRP A 96 2.46 9.06 -13.45
C TRP A 96 1.08 8.82 -14.01
N ASN A 97 0.61 7.58 -13.93
CA ASN A 97 -0.74 7.16 -14.27
C ASN A 97 -1.43 6.59 -13.03
N LEU A 98 -2.76 6.50 -13.09
CA LEU A 98 -3.62 5.89 -12.09
C LEU A 98 -4.45 4.79 -12.77
N VAL A 99 -4.41 3.58 -12.23
CA VAL A 99 -5.41 2.56 -12.56
C VAL A 99 -6.75 3.06 -12.03
N PRO A 100 -7.81 3.13 -12.85
CA PRO A 100 -9.09 3.65 -12.38
C PRO A 100 -9.60 2.84 -11.16
N PRO A 101 -9.79 3.49 -10.00
CA PRO A 101 -10.13 2.77 -8.77
C PRO A 101 -11.51 2.11 -8.87
N LEU A 102 -11.58 0.83 -8.52
CA LEU A 102 -12.85 0.11 -8.39
C LEU A 102 -13.23 -0.03 -6.93
N VAL A 103 -14.52 -0.18 -6.70
CA VAL A 103 -15.08 -0.57 -5.42
C VAL A 103 -14.77 -2.04 -5.14
N VAL A 104 -14.38 -2.30 -3.88
CA VAL A 104 -14.33 -3.60 -3.24
C VAL A 104 -15.19 -3.56 -1.98
N GLY A 105 -15.82 -4.69 -1.62
CA GLY A 105 -16.67 -4.82 -0.45
C GLY A 105 -18.07 -4.23 -0.61
N GLN A 106 -18.95 -4.52 0.36
CA GLN A 106 -20.36 -4.09 0.37
C GLN A 106 -20.84 -3.76 1.79
N ALA A 107 -22.11 -3.32 1.92
CA ALA A 107 -22.83 -3.22 3.20
C ALA A 107 -22.07 -2.47 4.31
N GLY A 108 -21.55 -1.28 3.99
CA GLY A 108 -20.80 -0.44 4.94
C GLY A 108 -19.32 -0.79 5.09
N ARG A 109 -18.82 -1.78 4.33
CA ARG A 109 -17.40 -2.16 4.25
C ARG A 109 -16.80 -1.84 2.87
N ALA A 110 -17.53 -1.09 2.05
CA ALA A 110 -17.12 -0.73 0.71
C ALA A 110 -16.02 0.34 0.74
N GLU A 111 -14.99 0.13 -0.06
CA GLU A 111 -13.90 1.09 -0.29
C GLU A 111 -13.39 0.95 -1.72
N GLY A 112 -12.51 1.86 -2.12
CA GLY A 112 -11.76 1.81 -3.36
C GLY A 112 -10.30 1.46 -3.11
N VAL A 113 -9.66 0.95 -4.15
CA VAL A 113 -8.21 0.77 -4.21
C VAL A 113 -7.64 1.61 -5.35
N ALA A 114 -6.68 2.46 -5.04
CA ALA A 114 -5.99 3.31 -6.00
C ALA A 114 -4.57 2.80 -6.24
N VAL A 115 -4.22 2.56 -7.51
CA VAL A 115 -2.88 2.13 -7.91
C VAL A 115 -2.27 3.14 -8.86
N PHE A 116 -1.32 3.91 -8.35
CA PHE A 116 -0.53 4.86 -9.12
C PHE A 116 0.70 4.15 -9.69
N TYR A 117 1.11 4.47 -10.91
CA TYR A 117 2.31 3.86 -11.49
C TYR A 117 3.03 4.79 -12.47
N LYS A 118 4.34 4.61 -12.60
CA LYS A 118 5.14 5.24 -13.64
C LYS A 118 4.95 4.50 -14.96
N PRO A 119 4.51 5.17 -16.04
CA PRO A 119 4.25 4.53 -17.33
C PRO A 119 5.51 4.29 -18.17
N VAL A 120 6.63 4.92 -17.81
CA VAL A 120 7.92 4.85 -18.50
C VAL A 120 8.94 4.15 -17.60
N ILE A 121 9.70 3.23 -18.19
CA ILE A 121 10.84 2.57 -17.57
C ILE A 121 12.09 3.22 -18.16
N PRO A 122 12.83 4.05 -17.39
CA PRO A 122 14.03 4.69 -17.90
C PRO A 122 15.14 3.66 -18.11
N ALA A 123 15.99 3.88 -19.13
CA ALA A 123 17.23 3.13 -19.26
C ALA A 123 18.15 3.42 -18.06
N GLY A 124 18.79 2.38 -17.51
CA GLY A 124 19.72 2.53 -16.40
C GLY A 124 19.99 1.24 -15.65
N GLY A 125 21.16 1.13 -15.02
CA GLY A 125 21.53 -0.03 -14.20
C GLY A 125 21.49 -1.38 -14.95
N GLY A 126 21.78 -1.37 -16.26
CA GLY A 126 21.71 -2.56 -17.11
C GLY A 126 20.31 -2.90 -17.64
N VAL A 127 19.29 -2.08 -17.37
CA VAL A 127 17.92 -2.23 -17.89
C VAL A 127 17.73 -1.32 -19.10
N ALA A 128 17.21 -1.87 -20.20
CA ALA A 128 16.85 -1.09 -21.38
C ALA A 128 15.64 -0.20 -21.10
N ALA A 129 15.51 0.91 -21.83
CA ALA A 129 14.32 1.74 -21.77
C ALA A 129 13.09 0.95 -22.21
N GLY A 130 11.93 1.33 -21.70
CA GLY A 130 10.70 0.61 -21.98
C GLY A 130 9.45 1.26 -21.40
N LYS A 131 8.35 0.52 -21.45
CA LYS A 131 7.05 1.00 -20.95
C LYS A 131 6.50 0.06 -19.91
N ARG A 132 5.76 0.64 -18.96
CA ARG A 132 4.86 -0.09 -18.09
C ARG A 132 3.44 0.20 -18.54
N LEU A 133 2.77 -0.83 -19.01
CA LEU A 133 1.41 -0.77 -19.51
C LEU A 133 0.46 -1.39 -18.48
N PHE A 134 -0.62 -0.73 -18.11
CA PHE A 134 -1.72 -1.31 -17.36
C PHE A 134 -2.58 -2.17 -18.29
N THR A 135 -2.69 -3.45 -17.96
CA THR A 135 -3.26 -4.44 -18.84
C THR A 135 -4.34 -5.28 -18.14
N GLY A 136 -5.14 -4.64 -17.30
CA GLY A 136 -6.36 -5.24 -16.77
C GLY A 136 -6.16 -6.02 -15.45
N PRO A 137 -6.75 -7.22 -15.29
CA PRO A 137 -7.10 -8.17 -16.37
C PRO A 137 -8.52 -8.05 -16.94
N ASN A 138 -9.38 -7.22 -16.34
CA ASN A 138 -10.71 -6.96 -16.88
C ASN A 138 -10.68 -5.87 -17.98
N ALA A 139 -11.82 -5.63 -18.60
CA ALA A 139 -12.07 -4.52 -19.50
C ALA A 139 -13.31 -3.72 -19.06
N TRP A 140 -13.46 -2.50 -19.55
CA TRP A 140 -14.64 -1.68 -19.28
C TRP A 140 -15.82 -2.08 -20.15
N SER A 141 -16.99 -2.19 -19.52
CA SER A 141 -18.24 -2.45 -20.24
C SER A 141 -18.49 -1.40 -21.34
N PRO A 142 -19.01 -1.79 -22.51
CA PRO A 142 -19.35 -0.87 -23.59
C PRO A 142 -20.47 0.12 -23.18
N ALA A 143 -21.22 -0.18 -22.11
CA ALA A 143 -22.25 0.71 -21.59
C ALA A 143 -21.71 2.02 -20.99
N GLY A 144 -20.38 2.15 -20.80
CA GLY A 144 -19.76 3.38 -20.27
C GLY A 144 -20.18 3.71 -18.83
N ASN A 145 -20.81 2.78 -18.12
CA ASN A 145 -21.33 2.95 -16.76
C ASN A 145 -20.28 2.72 -15.66
N GLY A 146 -19.00 2.58 -16.05
CA GLY A 146 -17.91 2.33 -15.10
C GLY A 146 -17.93 0.92 -14.49
N ILE A 147 -18.59 -0.05 -15.14
CA ILE A 147 -18.58 -1.46 -14.71
C ILE A 147 -17.47 -2.20 -15.46
N SER A 148 -16.63 -2.91 -14.71
CA SER A 148 -15.64 -3.82 -15.29
C SER A 148 -16.25 -5.19 -15.60
N PHE A 149 -15.70 -5.91 -16.59
CA PHE A 149 -16.07 -7.29 -16.88
C PHE A 149 -14.84 -8.10 -17.31
N ASN A 150 -14.90 -9.42 -17.19
CA ASN A 150 -13.83 -10.30 -17.68
C ASN A 150 -13.93 -10.44 -19.22
N PRO A 151 -12.93 -9.97 -19.99
CA PRO A 151 -12.97 -10.03 -21.46
C PRO A 151 -12.70 -11.41 -22.04
N GLN A 152 -12.41 -12.42 -21.20
CA GLN A 152 -12.11 -13.80 -21.63
C GLN A 152 -13.34 -14.73 -21.55
N VAL A 153 -14.54 -14.22 -21.23
CA VAL A 153 -15.77 -15.01 -21.25
C VAL A 153 -16.18 -15.36 -22.68
N LEU A 154 -16.86 -16.50 -22.87
CA LEU A 154 -17.42 -16.88 -24.18
C LEU A 154 -18.44 -15.83 -24.66
N ALA A 155 -18.29 -15.39 -25.91
CA ALA A 155 -18.91 -14.18 -26.48
C ALA A 155 -18.62 -12.91 -25.65
N PRO A 156 -17.35 -12.45 -25.62
CA PRO A 156 -16.99 -11.31 -24.80
C PRO A 156 -17.70 -10.04 -25.29
N PRO A 157 -18.33 -9.24 -24.40
CA PRO A 157 -18.78 -7.91 -24.76
C PRO A 157 -17.64 -7.10 -25.39
N ALA A 158 -17.96 -6.21 -26.33
CA ALA A 158 -16.97 -5.30 -26.87
C ALA A 158 -16.40 -4.42 -25.75
N ALA A 159 -15.09 -4.34 -25.60
CA ALA A 159 -14.46 -3.46 -24.62
C ALA A 159 -14.78 -2.00 -24.92
N GLY A 160 -15.40 -1.32 -23.96
CA GLY A 160 -15.75 0.10 -24.01
C GLY A 160 -14.66 1.01 -23.48
N ASN A 161 -15.00 2.31 -23.45
CA ASN A 161 -14.26 3.29 -22.67
C ASN A 161 -14.95 3.44 -21.30
N TYR A 162 -14.17 3.73 -20.26
CA TYR A 162 -14.73 4.20 -18.99
C TYR A 162 -14.99 5.71 -19.03
N PRO A 163 -15.78 6.28 -18.09
CA PRO A 163 -16.26 7.64 -18.18
C PRO A 163 -15.17 8.71 -18.44
N ALA A 164 -15.47 9.66 -19.33
CA ALA A 164 -14.49 10.55 -19.96
C ALA A 164 -13.71 11.45 -18.98
N LEU A 165 -14.36 11.94 -17.92
CA LEU A 165 -13.72 12.74 -16.86
C LEU A 165 -12.55 11.98 -16.22
N GLN A 166 -12.72 10.69 -16.01
CA GLN A 166 -11.74 9.81 -15.39
C GLN A 166 -10.62 9.45 -16.37
N THR A 167 -10.91 9.27 -17.66
CA THR A 167 -9.91 8.88 -18.67
C THR A 167 -8.78 9.89 -18.84
N GLN A 168 -9.12 11.19 -18.90
CA GLN A 168 -8.14 12.27 -19.07
C GLN A 168 -7.31 12.51 -17.79
N THR A 169 -7.87 12.16 -16.63
CA THR A 169 -7.19 12.33 -15.34
C THR A 169 -6.19 11.19 -15.12
N CYS A 170 -6.64 9.93 -15.27
CA CYS A 170 -5.89 8.74 -14.92
C CYS A 170 -4.64 8.55 -15.76
N PHE A 171 -4.69 8.83 -17.06
CA PHE A 171 -3.58 8.55 -17.97
C PHE A 171 -2.94 9.84 -18.45
N SER A 172 -1.61 9.94 -18.30
CA SER A 172 -0.80 11.00 -18.88
C SER A 172 -0.74 10.91 -20.41
N VAL A 173 -0.86 9.69 -20.95
CA VAL A 173 -0.99 9.42 -22.38
C VAL A 173 -2.10 8.40 -22.57
N PRO A 174 -3.27 8.79 -23.11
CA PRO A 174 -4.35 7.85 -23.39
C PRO A 174 -3.98 6.94 -24.57
N ASN A 175 -4.61 5.77 -24.63
CA ASN A 175 -4.65 4.92 -25.82
C ASN A 175 -3.32 4.24 -26.24
N ARG A 176 -2.42 3.94 -25.29
CA ARG A 176 -1.25 3.11 -25.58
C ARG A 176 -1.69 1.67 -25.87
N ALA A 177 -1.24 1.13 -27.01
CA ALA A 177 -1.54 -0.23 -27.44
C ALA A 177 -0.78 -1.25 -26.59
N ILE A 178 -1.47 -2.31 -26.18
CA ILE A 178 -0.88 -3.41 -25.43
C ILE A 178 -0.41 -4.48 -26.42
N PRO A 179 0.85 -4.95 -26.34
CA PRO A 179 1.36 -6.00 -27.21
C PRO A 179 0.45 -7.24 -27.23
N PRO A 180 0.27 -7.91 -28.40
CA PRO A 180 -0.53 -9.13 -28.49
C PRO A 180 -0.06 -10.26 -27.56
N THR A 181 1.23 -10.24 -27.19
CA THR A 181 1.89 -11.22 -26.34
C THR A 181 1.82 -10.92 -24.83
N ALA A 182 1.17 -9.81 -24.44
CA ALA A 182 0.94 -9.51 -23.03
C ALA A 182 -0.01 -10.53 -22.38
N LEU A 183 0.18 -10.81 -21.09
CA LEU A 183 -0.58 -11.85 -20.38
C LEU A 183 -2.09 -11.56 -20.30
N ASN A 184 -2.45 -10.31 -20.04
CA ASN A 184 -3.84 -9.88 -19.84
C ASN A 184 -4.06 -8.52 -20.51
N PRO A 185 -5.31 -8.22 -20.93
CA PRO A 185 -5.69 -8.58 -22.28
C PRO A 185 -4.74 -7.94 -23.32
N GLY A 186 -3.96 -8.77 -24.02
CA GLY A 186 -3.25 -8.33 -25.22
C GLY A 186 -4.23 -7.79 -26.27
N ASN A 187 -3.75 -6.95 -27.20
CA ASN A 187 -4.53 -6.34 -28.28
C ASN A 187 -5.61 -5.32 -27.86
N LEU A 188 -5.68 -4.94 -26.58
CA LEU A 188 -6.44 -3.77 -26.14
C LEU A 188 -5.54 -2.55 -26.01
N ASN A 189 -6.17 -1.39 -25.85
CA ASN A 189 -5.49 -0.18 -25.40
C ASN A 189 -5.69 -0.05 -23.90
N GLU A 190 -4.69 0.45 -23.16
CA GLU A 190 -4.75 0.54 -21.69
C GLU A 190 -6.00 1.26 -21.17
N SER A 191 -6.49 2.26 -21.91
CA SER A 191 -7.69 3.01 -21.55
C SER A 191 -8.99 2.20 -21.58
N ARG A 192 -8.95 0.97 -22.12
CA ARG A 192 -10.08 0.03 -22.14
C ARG A 192 -9.94 -1.08 -21.10
N CYS A 193 -8.79 -1.18 -20.45
CA CYS A 193 -8.53 -2.15 -19.40
C CYS A 193 -9.10 -1.68 -18.06
N ALA A 194 -9.52 -2.63 -17.23
CA ALA A 194 -10.06 -2.43 -15.90
C ALA A 194 -9.45 -3.46 -14.92
N ALA A 195 -9.34 -3.09 -13.65
CA ALA A 195 -8.93 -4.04 -12.62
C ALA A 195 -10.00 -5.13 -12.42
N ARG A 196 -9.64 -6.23 -11.77
CA ARG A 196 -10.58 -7.31 -11.41
C ARG A 196 -10.78 -7.34 -9.90
N VAL A 197 -12.03 -7.54 -9.49
CA VAL A 197 -12.40 -7.79 -8.10
C VAL A 197 -13.35 -8.99 -7.93
N ALA A 198 -13.85 -9.54 -9.04
CA ALA A 198 -14.68 -10.74 -9.04
C ALA A 198 -13.83 -11.94 -9.44
N PHE A 199 -13.90 -13.00 -8.63
CA PHE A 199 -13.04 -14.17 -8.78
C PHE A 199 -13.84 -15.47 -8.73
N VAL A 200 -13.22 -16.52 -9.27
CA VAL A 200 -13.68 -17.89 -9.13
C VAL A 200 -12.68 -18.69 -8.32
N ASP A 201 -13.15 -19.77 -7.72
CA ASP A 201 -12.29 -20.74 -7.04
C ASP A 201 -11.59 -21.68 -8.04
N ASN A 202 -10.77 -22.59 -7.52
CA ASN A 202 -10.08 -23.58 -8.34
C ASN A 202 -11.03 -24.46 -9.17
N PHE A 203 -12.27 -24.69 -8.72
CA PHE A 203 -13.28 -25.46 -9.45
C PHE A 203 -14.09 -24.62 -10.46
N GLY A 204 -13.95 -23.29 -10.41
CA GLY A 204 -14.59 -22.36 -11.33
C GLY A 204 -15.90 -21.79 -10.79
N ALA A 205 -16.24 -22.06 -9.53
CA ALA A 205 -17.38 -21.46 -8.87
C ALA A 205 -17.07 -20.02 -8.46
N ALA A 206 -18.04 -19.12 -8.62
CA ALA A 206 -17.89 -17.73 -8.17
C ALA A 206 -17.67 -17.68 -6.65
N ILE A 207 -16.67 -16.91 -6.21
CA ILE A 207 -16.38 -16.75 -4.78
C ILE A 207 -17.30 -15.68 -4.21
N ASN A 208 -18.06 -16.06 -3.18
CA ASN A 208 -18.84 -15.11 -2.38
C ASN A 208 -18.01 -14.65 -1.17
N TYR A 209 -17.65 -13.37 -1.15
CA TYR A 209 -16.90 -12.76 -0.06
C TYR A 209 -17.79 -12.30 1.11
N GLY A 210 -19.11 -12.53 1.07
CA GLY A 210 -20.02 -12.21 2.17
C GLY A 210 -20.06 -10.72 2.53
N GLY A 211 -19.90 -9.85 1.53
CA GLY A 211 -19.80 -8.40 1.68
C GLY A 211 -18.45 -7.91 2.25
N LEU A 212 -17.50 -8.81 2.50
CA LEU A 212 -16.11 -8.46 2.77
C LEU A 212 -15.44 -7.96 1.49
N ARG A 213 -14.33 -7.25 1.65
CA ARG A 213 -13.58 -6.67 0.53
C ARG A 213 -12.91 -7.77 -0.27
N GLU A 214 -13.21 -7.84 -1.55
CA GLU A 214 -12.54 -8.74 -2.47
C GLU A 214 -11.09 -8.29 -2.73
N PRO A 215 -10.18 -9.18 -3.13
CA PRO A 215 -8.87 -8.78 -3.62
C PRO A 215 -9.00 -7.80 -4.80
N TYR A 216 -8.20 -6.75 -4.83
CA TYR A 216 -8.11 -5.87 -6.00
C TYR A 216 -6.94 -6.28 -6.88
N MET A 217 -7.22 -6.89 -8.03
CA MET A 217 -6.23 -7.42 -8.96
C MET A 217 -5.97 -6.45 -10.11
N VAL A 218 -4.70 -6.11 -10.32
CA VAL A 218 -4.20 -5.38 -11.49
C VAL A 218 -3.06 -6.14 -12.14
N THR A 219 -2.93 -6.03 -13.46
CA THR A 219 -1.79 -6.56 -14.20
C THR A 219 -1.10 -5.44 -14.96
N PHE A 220 0.23 -5.47 -14.96
CA PHE A 220 1.07 -4.61 -15.79
C PHE A 220 1.92 -5.45 -16.74
N CYS A 221 2.07 -4.99 -17.97
CA CYS A 221 3.05 -5.51 -18.92
C CYS A 221 4.22 -4.54 -19.00
N GLU A 222 5.42 -5.01 -18.68
CA GLU A 222 6.65 -4.26 -18.87
C GLU A 222 7.30 -4.68 -20.18
N THR A 223 7.58 -3.70 -21.04
CA THR A 223 8.16 -3.90 -22.36
C THR A 223 9.55 -3.31 -22.45
N VAL A 224 10.34 -3.74 -23.43
CA VAL A 224 11.56 -3.06 -23.87
C VAL A 224 11.25 -2.31 -25.16
N ASP A 225 11.71 -1.06 -25.25
CA ASP A 225 11.56 -0.24 -26.46
C ASP A 225 12.38 -0.82 -27.61
N GLY A 226 11.75 -0.96 -28.78
CA GLY A 226 12.39 -1.43 -30.01
C GLY A 226 11.35 -1.91 -31.05
N PRO A 227 11.72 -2.07 -32.33
CA PRO A 227 10.90 -2.76 -33.32
C PRO A 227 11.37 -4.23 -33.48
N PRO A 228 10.57 -5.25 -33.09
CA PRO A 228 9.27 -5.18 -32.45
C PRO A 228 9.35 -4.87 -30.95
N GLU A 229 8.27 -4.34 -30.38
CA GLU A 229 8.17 -4.15 -28.93
C GLU A 229 8.06 -5.54 -28.27
N VAL A 230 8.96 -5.83 -27.33
CA VAL A 230 9.05 -7.15 -26.68
C VAL A 230 8.56 -7.04 -25.25
N VAL A 231 7.68 -7.96 -24.86
CA VAL A 231 7.27 -8.14 -23.47
C VAL A 231 8.44 -8.70 -22.67
N GLN A 232 8.92 -7.92 -21.70
CA GLN A 232 9.98 -8.32 -20.79
C GLN A 232 9.44 -9.15 -19.63
N ARG A 233 8.33 -8.70 -19.04
CA ARG A 233 7.63 -9.40 -17.95
C ARG A 233 6.22 -8.89 -17.74
N ASN A 234 5.43 -9.69 -17.03
CA ASN A 234 4.11 -9.32 -16.54
C ASN A 234 4.15 -9.23 -15.01
N LEU A 235 3.59 -8.16 -14.44
CA LEU A 235 3.45 -7.98 -13.00
C LEU A 235 1.97 -8.03 -12.63
N THR A 236 1.55 -9.08 -11.94
CA THR A 236 0.19 -9.18 -11.40
C THR A 236 0.20 -8.83 -9.93
N LEU A 237 -0.56 -7.83 -9.50
CA LEU A 237 -0.65 -7.37 -8.12
C LEU A 237 -2.06 -7.56 -7.58
N PHE A 238 -2.16 -8.15 -6.39
CA PHE A 238 -3.37 -8.24 -5.59
C PHE A 238 -3.22 -7.35 -4.35
N ALA A 239 -4.06 -6.33 -4.23
CA ALA A 239 -4.18 -5.54 -3.01
C ALA A 239 -5.26 -6.14 -2.11
N ILE A 240 -4.91 -6.39 -0.84
CA ILE A 240 -5.77 -7.04 0.15
C ILE A 240 -6.08 -6.07 1.29
N HIS A 241 -7.35 -6.01 1.67
CA HIS A 241 -7.79 -5.43 2.93
C HIS A 241 -8.78 -6.40 3.58
N SER A 242 -8.22 -7.30 4.38
CA SER A 242 -8.95 -8.36 5.05
C SER A 242 -9.91 -7.83 6.15
N PRO A 243 -10.82 -8.66 6.66
CA PRO A 243 -11.69 -8.29 7.78
C PRO A 243 -10.91 -7.99 9.07
N PRO A 244 -11.35 -7.04 9.92
CA PRO A 244 -10.62 -6.66 11.14
C PRO A 244 -10.70 -7.71 12.27
N GLN A 245 -11.64 -8.67 12.18
CA GLN A 245 -11.81 -9.70 13.20
C GLN A 245 -10.87 -10.87 12.88
N TYR A 246 -9.99 -11.21 13.80
CA TYR A 246 -8.90 -12.17 13.59
C TYR A 246 -9.34 -13.55 13.02
N VAL A 247 -10.46 -14.13 13.47
CA VAL A 247 -10.93 -15.43 12.96
C VAL A 247 -11.38 -15.31 11.50
N ALA A 248 -12.12 -14.24 11.17
CA ALA A 248 -12.55 -13.93 9.82
C ALA A 248 -11.36 -13.56 8.92
N ALA A 249 -10.36 -12.83 9.45
CA ALA A 249 -9.12 -12.51 8.76
C ALA A 249 -8.32 -13.77 8.40
N ASN A 250 -8.19 -14.69 9.34
CA ASN A 250 -7.51 -15.97 9.13
C ASN A 250 -8.26 -16.87 8.13
N ALA A 251 -9.60 -16.93 8.22
CA ALA A 251 -10.42 -17.65 7.25
C ALA A 251 -10.32 -17.03 5.84
N TYR A 252 -10.32 -15.70 5.75
CA TYR A 252 -10.14 -14.96 4.51
C TYR A 252 -8.77 -15.25 3.89
N LEU A 253 -7.68 -15.19 4.66
CA LEU A 253 -6.31 -15.49 4.20
C LEU A 253 -6.21 -16.92 3.64
N ASN A 254 -6.81 -17.90 4.31
CA ASN A 254 -6.86 -19.28 3.82
C ASN A 254 -7.69 -19.40 2.53
N ALA A 255 -8.79 -18.65 2.42
CA ALA A 255 -9.63 -18.62 1.23
C ALA A 255 -8.93 -17.97 0.03
N LEU A 256 -7.99 -17.02 0.25
CA LEU A 256 -7.18 -16.45 -0.84
C LEU A 256 -6.40 -17.51 -1.61
N ALA A 257 -5.91 -18.54 -0.93
CA ALA A 257 -5.20 -19.64 -1.59
C ALA A 257 -6.11 -20.50 -2.50
N ASN A 258 -7.44 -20.36 -2.38
CA ASN A 258 -8.42 -21.01 -3.26
C ASN A 258 -8.87 -20.11 -4.42
N VAL A 259 -8.52 -18.82 -4.42
CA VAL A 259 -8.77 -17.91 -5.55
C VAL A 259 -7.93 -18.36 -6.73
N ARG A 260 -8.58 -18.73 -7.85
CA ARG A 260 -7.89 -19.30 -9.02
C ARG A 260 -6.76 -18.40 -9.54
N ASP A 261 -6.99 -17.09 -9.63
CA ASP A 261 -5.97 -16.14 -10.09
C ASP A 261 -4.76 -16.02 -9.13
N ILE A 262 -4.93 -16.40 -7.86
CA ILE A 262 -3.85 -16.42 -6.87
C ILE A 262 -3.11 -17.77 -6.90
N SER A 263 -3.85 -18.88 -6.98
CA SER A 263 -3.36 -20.24 -6.83
C SER A 263 -2.77 -20.85 -8.10
N ALA A 264 -3.33 -20.50 -9.28
CA ALA A 264 -2.97 -21.10 -10.55
C ALA A 264 -1.48 -20.93 -10.86
N ALA A 265 -0.97 -21.78 -11.74
CA ALA A 265 0.36 -21.64 -12.30
C ALA A 265 0.58 -20.20 -12.82
N LEU A 266 1.83 -19.76 -12.76
CA LEU A 266 2.20 -18.46 -13.29
C LEU A 266 2.02 -18.46 -14.82
N GLY A 267 1.52 -17.36 -15.36
CA GLY A 267 1.56 -17.07 -16.77
C GLY A 267 2.98 -16.84 -17.27
N ALA A 268 3.13 -16.69 -18.59
CA ALA A 268 4.42 -16.43 -19.21
C ALA A 268 5.07 -15.14 -18.66
N LEU A 269 6.31 -15.27 -18.17
CA LEU A 269 7.10 -14.18 -17.60
C LEU A 269 6.36 -13.42 -16.48
N GLU A 270 5.44 -14.09 -15.78
CA GLU A 270 4.64 -13.47 -14.72
C GLU A 270 5.37 -13.49 -13.37
N THR A 271 5.48 -12.32 -12.76
CA THR A 271 5.69 -12.17 -11.31
C THR A 271 4.38 -11.74 -10.67
N ARG A 272 3.95 -12.46 -9.64
CA ARG A 272 2.70 -12.24 -8.92
C ARG A 272 2.98 -11.75 -7.51
N ILE A 273 2.30 -10.68 -7.11
CA ILE A 273 2.52 -9.94 -5.87
C ILE A 273 1.20 -9.90 -5.11
N ILE A 274 1.19 -10.28 -3.85
CA ILE A 274 0.06 -10.05 -2.94
C ILE A 274 0.54 -9.08 -1.88
N THR A 275 -0.15 -7.97 -1.71
CA THR A 275 0.21 -6.94 -0.73
C THR A 275 -1.04 -6.48 -0.01
N GLY A 276 -0.95 -6.19 1.29
CA GLY A 276 -2.14 -5.78 2.00
C GLY A 276 -2.05 -5.72 3.50
N ASP A 277 -3.14 -5.25 4.07
CA ASP A 277 -3.52 -5.42 5.47
C ASP A 277 -4.29 -6.74 5.59
N PHE A 278 -3.63 -7.74 6.15
CA PHE A 278 -4.17 -9.07 6.36
C PHE A 278 -4.87 -9.23 7.72
N ASN A 279 -4.84 -8.21 8.61
CA ASN A 279 -5.43 -8.26 9.96
C ASN A 279 -5.11 -9.55 10.74
N VAL A 280 -4.00 -10.19 10.36
CA VAL A 280 -3.48 -11.43 10.93
C VAL A 280 -2.04 -11.15 11.31
N ASN A 281 -1.74 -11.27 12.59
CA ASN A 281 -0.40 -11.02 13.09
C ASN A 281 0.57 -12.05 12.51
N LEU A 282 1.71 -11.58 12.05
CA LEU A 282 2.82 -12.42 11.60
C LEU A 282 3.31 -13.37 12.71
N LEU A 283 3.34 -12.91 13.96
CA LEU A 283 3.94 -13.62 15.09
C LEU A 283 2.87 -14.02 16.12
N SER A 284 3.07 -15.16 16.78
CA SER A 284 2.35 -15.48 18.01
C SER A 284 2.99 -14.78 19.21
N GLN A 285 2.40 -14.92 20.40
CA GLN A 285 2.91 -14.28 21.63
C GLN A 285 4.33 -14.71 22.00
N ASN A 286 4.76 -15.92 21.62
CA ASN A 286 6.12 -16.42 21.86
C ASN A 286 7.13 -15.99 20.78
N GLY A 287 6.70 -15.16 19.81
CA GLY A 287 7.54 -14.66 18.74
C GLY A 287 7.76 -15.64 17.58
N ASN A 288 7.11 -16.80 17.58
CA ASN A 288 7.20 -17.79 16.51
C ASN A 288 5.80 -18.17 16.02
N ASP A 289 5.52 -17.99 14.73
CA ASP A 289 4.30 -18.50 14.08
C ASP A 289 4.49 -18.66 12.56
N PRO A 290 5.24 -19.68 12.11
CA PRO A 290 5.59 -19.82 10.70
C PRO A 290 4.41 -20.22 9.82
N GLY A 291 3.25 -20.57 10.41
CA GLY A 291 2.10 -21.13 9.69
C GLY A 291 1.08 -20.11 9.20
N ARG A 292 1.17 -18.83 9.59
CA ARG A 292 0.13 -17.81 9.31
C ARG A 292 -0.18 -17.66 7.83
N TYR A 293 0.86 -17.59 7.01
CA TYR A 293 0.74 -17.48 5.56
C TYR A 293 0.89 -18.84 4.86
N GLY A 294 0.80 -19.95 5.61
CA GLY A 294 1.09 -21.31 5.14
C GLY A 294 0.37 -21.71 3.86
N ALA A 295 -0.91 -21.32 3.74
CA ALA A 295 -1.70 -21.60 2.55
C ALA A 295 -1.15 -20.90 1.29
N LEU A 296 -0.64 -19.66 1.42
CA LEU A 296 -0.04 -18.92 0.31
C LEU A 296 1.41 -19.34 0.07
N THR A 297 2.20 -19.59 1.11
CA THR A 297 3.60 -20.05 0.94
C THR A 297 3.65 -21.45 0.33
N ALA A 298 2.67 -22.31 0.58
CA ALA A 298 2.52 -23.62 -0.07
C ALA A 298 2.29 -23.51 -1.59
N LEU A 299 1.75 -22.39 -2.07
CA LEU A 299 1.64 -22.09 -3.50
C LEU A 299 2.95 -21.56 -4.11
N GLY A 300 4.02 -21.40 -3.32
CA GLY A 300 5.32 -20.91 -3.75
C GLY A 300 5.49 -19.39 -3.65
N TYR A 301 4.63 -18.70 -2.91
CA TYR A 301 4.86 -17.29 -2.59
C TYR A 301 5.93 -17.14 -1.50
N GLY A 302 6.95 -16.34 -1.78
CA GLY A 302 7.94 -15.88 -0.81
C GLY A 302 7.39 -14.73 0.03
N LEU A 303 7.33 -14.94 1.34
CA LEU A 303 6.95 -13.94 2.33
C LEU A 303 8.07 -12.90 2.47
N GLN A 304 7.73 -11.61 2.33
CA GLN A 304 8.73 -10.54 2.38
C GLN A 304 9.02 -10.09 3.81
N LEU A 305 7.99 -9.87 4.63
CA LEU A 305 8.17 -9.69 6.07
C LEU A 305 8.11 -11.05 6.76
N GLN A 306 9.25 -11.55 7.22
CA GLN A 306 9.40 -12.93 7.70
C GLN A 306 9.35 -13.03 9.23
N PRO A 307 8.80 -14.12 9.79
CA PRO A 307 9.01 -14.42 11.20
C PRO A 307 10.50 -14.70 11.46
N PRO A 308 10.95 -14.54 12.72
CA PRO A 308 12.33 -14.82 13.06
C PRO A 308 12.62 -16.32 12.91
N ALA A 309 13.83 -16.68 12.47
CA ALA A 309 14.23 -18.09 12.32
C ALA A 309 14.27 -18.83 13.67
N LEU A 310 14.52 -18.09 14.76
CA LEU A 310 14.48 -18.56 16.15
C LEU A 310 13.61 -17.62 16.98
N ALA A 311 12.92 -18.14 17.98
CA ALA A 311 12.15 -17.30 18.89
C ALA A 311 13.07 -16.20 19.49
N PRO A 312 12.68 -14.92 19.44
CA PRO A 312 13.51 -13.85 19.95
C PRO A 312 13.67 -13.99 21.47
N PRO A 313 14.70 -13.35 22.06
CA PRO A 313 14.89 -13.34 23.51
C PRO A 313 13.61 -12.93 24.25
N PRO A 314 13.44 -13.36 25.53
CA PRO A 314 12.31 -12.93 26.35
C PRO A 314 12.17 -11.39 26.30
N ALA A 315 10.96 -10.91 26.00
CA ALA A 315 10.55 -9.54 25.64
C ALA A 315 10.54 -9.19 24.13
N LEU A 316 9.70 -9.92 23.35
CA LEU A 316 9.34 -9.58 21.96
C LEU A 316 8.96 -8.10 21.75
N GLU A 317 8.34 -7.47 22.76
CA GLU A 317 8.00 -6.04 22.74
C GLU A 317 9.20 -5.12 22.50
N ALA A 318 10.40 -5.56 22.88
CA ALA A 318 11.64 -4.81 22.67
C ALA A 318 12.00 -4.72 21.17
N TYR A 319 11.45 -5.60 20.33
CA TYR A 319 11.84 -5.73 18.94
C TYR A 319 10.73 -5.38 17.95
N THR A 320 9.59 -4.88 18.43
CA THR A 320 8.45 -4.52 17.58
C THR A 320 8.82 -3.55 16.46
N GLY A 321 9.80 -2.68 16.67
CA GLY A 321 10.30 -1.80 15.63
C GLY A 321 10.72 -2.48 14.32
N TYR A 322 11.11 -3.75 14.34
CA TYR A 322 11.64 -4.44 13.15
C TYR A 322 10.56 -5.09 12.29
N PHE A 323 9.44 -5.47 12.90
CA PHE A 323 8.43 -6.27 12.22
C PHE A 323 7.02 -5.68 12.31
N ALA A 324 6.74 -4.81 13.26
CA ALA A 324 5.40 -4.27 13.39
C ALA A 324 5.14 -3.22 12.30
N THR A 325 3.98 -3.36 11.69
CA THR A 325 3.49 -2.57 10.57
C THR A 325 2.44 -1.55 11.01
N HIS A 326 2.16 -1.46 12.32
CA HIS A 326 1.11 -0.61 12.88
C HIS A 326 1.65 0.37 13.93
N LEU A 327 1.00 1.52 14.03
CA LEU A 327 1.26 2.56 15.02
C LEU A 327 0.24 2.48 16.15
N ARG A 328 0.73 2.53 17.37
CA ARG A 328 -0.11 2.67 18.55
C ARG A 328 -0.92 3.95 18.48
N SER A 329 -2.12 3.91 19.04
CA SER A 329 -2.94 5.10 19.26
C SER A 329 -2.15 6.21 19.95
N ARG A 330 -2.53 7.46 19.65
CA ARG A 330 -1.88 8.65 20.21
C ARG A 330 -1.80 8.62 21.74
N SER A 331 -2.81 8.08 22.43
CA SER A 331 -2.88 8.00 23.89
C SER A 331 -2.04 6.86 24.48
N ALA A 332 -1.76 5.80 23.72
CA ALA A 332 -0.92 4.68 24.15
C ALA A 332 0.55 4.86 23.76
N SER A 333 0.83 5.63 22.69
CA SER A 333 2.17 5.89 22.19
C SER A 333 3.02 6.68 23.17
N ILE A 334 4.24 6.21 23.40
CA ILE A 334 5.29 6.99 24.08
C ILE A 334 6.50 7.07 23.16
N PHE A 335 7.12 8.24 23.11
CA PHE A 335 8.44 8.39 22.51
C PHE A 335 9.51 7.89 23.47
N TRP A 336 10.73 7.72 22.94
CA TRP A 336 12.03 7.52 23.59
C TRP A 336 12.08 7.53 25.14
N SER A 337 12.89 6.63 25.74
CA SER A 337 12.65 5.92 27.01
C SER A 337 11.89 6.60 28.16
N THR A 338 11.17 5.77 28.91
CA THR A 338 10.67 6.11 30.24
C THR A 338 11.72 5.77 31.31
N ASN A 339 11.55 6.29 32.53
CA ASN A 339 12.22 5.80 33.74
C ASN A 339 11.86 4.32 34.08
N ALA A 340 11.27 3.57 33.14
CA ALA A 340 10.69 2.23 33.34
C ALA A 340 11.34 1.14 32.46
N GLY A 341 12.57 1.37 31.97
CA GLY A 341 13.38 0.36 31.28
C GLY A 341 13.83 0.74 29.87
N ALA A 342 14.79 -0.02 29.35
CA ALA A 342 15.30 0.14 27.98
C ALA A 342 14.23 -0.24 26.96
N VAL A 343 13.96 0.65 25.99
CA VAL A 343 13.10 0.35 24.84
C VAL A 343 13.95 0.48 23.58
N PRO A 344 14.17 -0.59 22.80
CA PRO A 344 15.06 -0.53 21.65
C PRO A 344 14.50 0.30 20.50
N TYR A 345 15.42 0.93 19.80
CA TYR A 345 15.25 1.45 18.43
C TYR A 345 14.94 0.28 17.47
N PRO A 346 14.22 0.47 16.35
CA PRO A 346 13.63 1.72 15.79
C PRO A 346 12.20 2.06 16.24
N GLY A 347 11.48 1.15 16.89
CA GLY A 347 10.03 1.30 17.09
C GLY A 347 9.62 1.99 18.37
N TYR A 348 10.49 1.93 19.37
CA TYR A 348 10.16 2.30 20.74
C TYR A 348 8.78 1.75 21.16
N ARG A 349 8.03 2.48 21.98
CA ARG A 349 6.65 2.12 22.35
C ARG A 349 5.61 3.00 21.65
N TYR A 350 5.88 3.39 20.40
CA TYR A 350 4.85 3.97 19.52
C TYR A 350 4.52 3.07 18.33
N ILE A 351 5.41 2.15 17.95
CA ILE A 351 5.08 1.07 17.03
C ILE A 351 4.44 -0.09 17.81
N GLY A 352 3.46 -0.73 17.18
CA GLY A 352 2.75 -1.91 17.63
C GLY A 352 1.30 -1.63 17.99
N SER A 353 0.71 -2.49 18.81
CA SER A 353 -0.71 -2.40 19.14
C SER A 353 -0.97 -1.64 20.43
N SER A 354 -2.06 -0.87 20.45
CA SER A 354 -2.64 -0.33 21.70
C SER A 354 -3.55 -1.33 22.42
N ASN A 355 -4.06 -2.33 21.70
CA ASN A 355 -5.22 -3.11 22.15
C ASN A 355 -4.90 -4.59 22.41
N SER A 356 -3.90 -5.15 21.73
CA SER A 356 -3.50 -6.55 21.93
C SER A 356 -2.06 -6.83 21.50
N SER A 357 -1.34 -7.66 22.23
CA SER A 357 -0.03 -8.19 21.82
C SER A 357 -0.08 -9.11 20.59
N SER A 358 -1.21 -9.20 19.90
CA SER A 358 -1.43 -10.00 18.70
C SER A 358 -1.88 -9.17 17.48
N LEU A 359 -1.67 -7.85 17.47
CA LEU A 359 -2.17 -6.96 16.41
C LEU A 359 -1.16 -5.85 16.09
N TYR A 360 0.07 -6.22 15.76
CA TYR A 360 1.12 -5.24 15.48
C TYR A 360 1.81 -5.43 14.14
N SER A 361 1.82 -6.64 13.57
CA SER A 361 2.46 -6.99 12.29
C SER A 361 1.41 -7.64 11.40
N ILE A 362 0.48 -6.83 10.94
CA ILE A 362 -0.73 -7.29 10.24
C ILE A 362 -0.68 -7.02 8.73
N ASP A 363 0.31 -6.26 8.26
CA ASP A 363 0.56 -6.01 6.85
C ASP A 363 1.70 -6.89 6.33
N ASN A 364 1.64 -7.29 5.06
CA ASN A 364 2.76 -8.01 4.43
C ASN A 364 2.78 -7.83 2.91
N ILE A 365 3.87 -8.26 2.29
CA ILE A 365 3.99 -8.46 0.85
C ILE A 365 4.45 -9.91 0.61
N LEU A 366 3.87 -10.56 -0.39
CA LEU A 366 4.22 -11.91 -0.83
C LEU A 366 4.49 -11.89 -2.33
N VAL A 367 5.54 -12.58 -2.79
CA VAL A 367 5.97 -12.56 -4.21
C VAL A 367 6.18 -13.98 -4.73
N ARG A 368 5.67 -14.27 -5.92
CA ARG A 368 5.84 -15.55 -6.64
C ARG A 368 6.28 -15.28 -8.07
N GLY A 369 7.17 -16.09 -8.64
CA GLY A 369 7.56 -15.94 -10.06
C GLY A 369 8.65 -14.91 -10.34
N GLY A 370 9.52 -14.66 -9.37
CA GLY A 370 10.66 -13.75 -9.47
C GLY A 370 11.39 -13.65 -8.14
N ALA A 371 12.62 -13.12 -8.16
CA ALA A 371 13.31 -12.78 -6.92
C ALA A 371 12.80 -11.43 -6.43
N ALA A 372 12.23 -11.41 -5.23
CA ALA A 372 12.10 -10.16 -4.51
C ALA A 372 13.46 -9.79 -3.92
N GLY A 373 13.85 -8.53 -4.09
CA GLY A 373 15.12 -7.99 -3.59
C GLY A 373 14.94 -7.41 -2.19
N ASN A 374 14.90 -6.08 -2.13
CA ASN A 374 14.78 -5.32 -0.89
C ASN A 374 13.31 -5.24 -0.46
N PHE A 375 13.03 -5.51 0.80
CA PHE A 375 11.77 -5.12 1.45
C PHE A 375 12.06 -4.23 2.64
N THR A 376 11.14 -3.31 2.93
CA THR A 376 11.23 -2.48 4.13
C THR A 376 9.88 -1.98 4.64
N ILE A 377 9.78 -1.84 5.97
CA ILE A 377 8.70 -1.09 6.63
C ILE A 377 9.16 0.36 6.79
N ALA A 378 8.38 1.31 6.27
CA ALA A 378 8.68 2.73 6.32
C ALA A 378 8.33 3.32 7.70
N ASN A 379 9.33 3.49 8.57
CA ASN A 379 9.11 4.11 9.88
C ASN A 379 9.15 5.64 9.77
N THR A 380 7.98 6.26 9.90
CA THR A 380 7.73 7.69 9.64
C THR A 380 7.89 8.59 10.85
N VAL A 381 7.94 7.99 12.04
CA VAL A 381 8.02 8.71 13.33
C VAL A 381 9.48 8.96 13.71
N VAL A 382 10.37 8.08 13.26
CA VAL A 382 11.81 8.30 13.35
C VAL A 382 12.14 9.54 12.48
N GLY A 383 13.12 10.35 12.91
CA GLY A 383 13.15 11.82 12.79
C GLY A 383 12.91 12.54 11.47
N VAL A 384 11.67 12.56 11.04
CA VAL A 384 11.13 13.78 10.43
C VAL A 384 10.84 14.75 11.58
N PRO A 385 11.32 16.00 11.52
CA PRO A 385 12.19 16.42 12.59
C PRO A 385 11.43 16.73 13.88
N LEU A 386 11.98 16.26 15.00
CA LEU A 386 11.61 16.71 16.33
C LEU A 386 12.14 18.13 16.64
N ASN A 387 12.50 18.93 15.62
CA ASN A 387 13.01 20.30 15.74
C ASN A 387 11.94 21.38 15.46
N VAL A 388 10.71 20.99 15.08
CA VAL A 388 9.59 21.94 14.90
C VAL A 388 9.05 22.43 16.26
N VAL A 389 9.50 21.81 17.35
CA VAL A 389 9.27 22.27 18.71
C VAL A 389 10.62 22.71 19.29
N ASN A 390 10.67 23.92 19.85
CA ASN A 390 11.86 24.47 20.49
C ASN A 390 11.72 24.39 22.02
N PRO A 391 12.65 23.75 22.75
CA PRO A 391 13.80 23.00 22.23
C PRO A 391 13.40 21.65 21.65
N ALA A 392 14.20 21.16 20.70
CA ALA A 392 14.06 19.80 20.19
C ALA A 392 14.20 18.81 21.35
N PRO A 393 13.30 17.81 21.51
CA PRO A 393 13.51 16.70 22.43
C PRO A 393 14.89 16.06 22.19
N GLY A 394 15.77 16.08 23.20
CA GLY A 394 17.13 15.56 23.08
C GLY A 394 17.15 14.07 22.74
N GLY A 395 18.03 13.66 21.82
CA GLY A 395 18.17 12.24 21.41
C GLY A 395 17.09 11.73 20.44
N ALA A 396 16.33 12.64 19.84
CA ALA A 396 15.41 12.36 18.73
C ALA A 396 16.06 11.50 17.63
N PRO A 397 15.47 10.36 17.24
CA PRO A 397 16.03 9.51 16.19
C PRO A 397 15.97 10.22 14.82
N MET A 398 16.77 9.82 13.83
CA MET A 398 16.87 10.44 12.49
C MET A 398 15.79 9.97 11.53
N GLY A 399 15.17 10.87 10.74
CA GLY A 399 14.44 10.65 9.50
C GLY A 399 13.39 9.54 9.39
N LEU A 400 12.63 9.60 8.30
CA LEU A 400 12.13 8.38 7.68
C LEU A 400 13.27 7.35 7.62
N VAL A 401 13.05 6.17 8.19
CA VAL A 401 14.03 5.08 8.18
C VAL A 401 13.43 3.84 7.53
N ALA A 402 14.10 3.39 6.48
CA ALA A 402 13.89 2.07 5.91
C ALA A 402 14.47 1.01 6.86
N MET A 403 13.61 0.13 7.37
CA MET A 403 13.97 -1.00 8.21
C MET A 403 13.95 -2.29 7.37
N ALA A 404 15.01 -3.10 7.41
CA ALA A 404 15.04 -4.37 6.67
C ALA A 404 13.94 -5.34 7.17
N SER A 405 13.42 -6.17 6.26
CA SER A 405 12.33 -7.16 6.48
C SER A 405 12.67 -8.31 7.41
N ASP A 406 13.95 -8.65 7.49
CA ASP A 406 14.40 -9.90 8.07
C ASP A 406 14.54 -9.71 9.58
N PHE A 407 13.44 -9.91 10.29
CA PHE A 407 13.49 -10.08 11.74
C PHE A 407 14.20 -11.40 12.15
N GLN A 408 15.06 -11.98 11.29
CA GLN A 408 15.81 -13.19 11.63
C GLN A 408 16.87 -12.93 12.72
N ALA A 409 17.36 -11.68 12.83
CA ALA A 409 18.08 -11.21 14.00
C ALA A 409 17.94 -9.68 14.12
N PRO A 410 17.60 -9.12 15.29
CA PRO A 410 17.74 -7.69 15.49
C PRO A 410 19.23 -7.32 15.27
N PRO A 411 19.54 -6.26 14.51
CA PRO A 411 20.91 -5.85 14.26
C PRO A 411 21.65 -5.65 15.59
N LEU A 412 22.86 -6.22 15.69
CA LEU A 412 23.70 -6.17 16.91
C LEU A 412 24.00 -4.74 17.37
N ALA A 413 24.00 -3.77 16.45
CA ALA A 413 24.06 -2.34 16.74
C ALA A 413 23.43 -1.54 15.58
N TRP A 414 22.66 -0.49 15.91
CA TRP A 414 22.26 0.55 14.95
C TRP A 414 23.36 1.59 14.82
N ILE A 415 23.60 2.11 13.61
CA ILE A 415 24.59 3.18 13.36
C ILE A 415 23.93 4.32 12.57
N PRO A 416 23.85 5.54 13.13
CA PRO A 416 24.32 5.92 14.46
C PRO A 416 23.48 5.26 15.57
N ALA A 417 24.16 4.76 16.60
CA ALA A 417 23.48 4.21 17.77
C ALA A 417 22.79 5.37 18.49
N PRO A 418 21.49 5.27 18.80
CA PRO A 418 20.85 6.33 19.54
C PRO A 418 21.42 6.34 20.98
N PRO A 419 21.38 7.49 21.68
CA PRO A 419 22.07 7.65 22.97
C PRO A 419 21.68 6.56 23.99
N ALA A 420 22.63 6.02 24.75
CA ALA A 420 22.34 5.08 25.84
C ALA A 420 22.98 5.61 27.15
N PRO A 421 22.19 5.82 28.22
CA PRO A 421 20.73 5.72 28.28
C PRO A 421 20.04 6.85 27.50
N ALA A 422 18.75 6.65 27.24
CA ALA A 422 17.89 7.70 26.73
C ALA A 422 17.88 8.94 27.65
N PRO A 423 17.90 10.18 27.12
CA PRO A 423 17.76 11.36 27.96
C PRO A 423 16.44 11.37 28.72
N ALA A 424 16.48 11.81 29.98
CA ALA A 424 15.28 12.04 30.78
C ALA A 424 14.43 13.14 30.14
N PHE A 425 13.12 12.93 30.05
CA PHE A 425 12.20 13.93 29.48
C PHE A 425 11.75 14.95 30.53
N ALA A 426 11.50 16.18 30.08
CA ALA A 426 10.87 17.22 30.87
C ALA A 426 9.35 17.04 30.91
N VAL A 427 8.72 17.63 31.94
CA VAL A 427 7.26 17.71 32.01
C VAL A 427 6.71 18.32 30.71
N GLY A 428 5.69 17.66 30.14
CA GLY A 428 5.04 18.08 28.90
C GLY A 428 5.64 17.50 27.61
N ASP A 429 6.81 16.86 27.61
CA ASP A 429 7.38 16.30 26.36
C ASP A 429 6.49 15.22 25.75
N ARG A 430 5.87 14.38 26.57
CA ARG A 430 4.91 13.37 26.11
C ARG A 430 3.71 13.99 25.38
N GLN A 431 3.25 15.14 25.85
CA GLN A 431 2.16 15.87 25.18
C GLN A 431 2.65 16.51 23.87
N ARG A 432 3.87 17.08 23.86
CA ARG A 432 4.51 17.64 22.65
C ARG A 432 4.73 16.57 21.59
N TYR A 433 5.26 15.40 21.95
CA TYR A 433 5.43 14.27 21.04
C TYR A 433 4.11 13.77 20.45
N ARG A 434 3.08 13.67 21.28
CA ARG A 434 1.74 13.30 20.81
C ARG A 434 1.11 14.43 20.01
N GLY A 435 1.64 15.65 20.04
CA GLY A 435 1.10 16.82 19.34
C GLY A 435 1.00 16.61 17.83
N TRP A 436 0.19 17.47 17.19
CA TRP A 436 -0.02 17.45 15.75
C TRP A 436 1.29 17.49 14.96
N ARG A 437 2.21 18.39 15.35
CA ARG A 437 3.51 18.60 14.71
C ARG A 437 4.45 17.38 14.72
N ASN A 438 4.14 16.35 15.49
CA ASN A 438 4.95 15.13 15.64
C ASN A 438 4.09 13.90 15.30
N LEU A 439 3.83 12.99 16.25
CA LEU A 439 3.04 11.77 15.99
C LEU A 439 1.60 12.05 15.51
N GLY A 440 1.03 13.20 15.86
CA GLY A 440 -0.38 13.51 15.59
C GLY A 440 -0.74 13.50 14.10
N HIS A 441 0.00 14.19 13.24
CA HIS A 441 -0.28 14.20 11.79
C HIS A 441 0.05 12.85 11.14
N ILE A 442 1.11 12.17 11.61
CA ILE A 442 1.49 10.83 11.14
C ILE A 442 0.36 9.83 11.41
N ARG A 443 -0.03 9.68 12.68
CA ARG A 443 -1.11 8.77 13.07
C ARG A 443 -2.46 9.17 12.47
N SER A 444 -2.69 10.46 12.22
CA SER A 444 -3.91 10.94 11.54
C SER A 444 -3.91 10.66 10.03
N THR A 445 -2.74 10.45 9.43
CA THR A 445 -2.61 9.99 8.04
C THR A 445 -2.98 8.52 7.96
N SER A 446 -2.36 7.69 8.82
CA SER A 446 -2.69 6.28 8.99
C SER A 446 -2.14 5.74 10.31
N ASP A 447 -2.73 4.68 10.86
CA ASP A 447 -2.03 3.80 11.79
C ASP A 447 -1.12 2.78 11.11
N HIS A 448 -1.35 2.43 9.85
CA HIS A 448 -0.46 1.51 9.15
C HIS A 448 0.80 2.24 8.68
N LEU A 449 1.92 1.53 8.69
CA LEU A 449 3.17 1.96 8.09
C LEU A 449 3.22 1.49 6.64
N ALA A 450 3.80 2.30 5.75
CA ALA A 450 3.93 1.90 4.35
C ALA A 450 4.94 0.74 4.21
N LEU A 451 4.63 -0.21 3.33
CA LEU A 451 5.52 -1.33 3.00
C LEU A 451 6.13 -1.11 1.62
N PHE A 452 7.43 -1.34 1.48
CA PHE A 452 8.13 -1.22 0.21
C PHE A 452 8.77 -2.56 -0.18
N VAL A 453 8.75 -2.89 -1.46
CA VAL A 453 9.48 -4.03 -2.02
C VAL A 453 10.07 -3.71 -3.40
N THR A 454 11.19 -4.34 -3.77
CA THR A 454 11.67 -4.41 -5.16
C THR A 454 11.44 -5.80 -5.75
N VAL A 455 10.87 -5.86 -6.95
CA VAL A 455 10.53 -7.10 -7.66
C VAL A 455 11.03 -7.14 -9.09
#